data_AF-A0A9E3HYE3-F1
#
_entry.id   AF-A0A9E3HYE3-F1
#
_cell.length_a   1.000
_cell.length_b   1.000
_cell.length_c   1.000
_cell.angle_alpha   90.00
_cell.angle_beta   90.00
_cell.angle_gamma   90.00
#
_symmetry.space_group_name_H-M   'P 1'
#
loop_
_entity.id
_entity.type
_entity.pdbx_description
1 polymer ?
#
loop_
_entity_poly.entity_id
_entity_poly.type
_entity_poly.pdbx_seq_one_letter_code
_entity_poly.pdbx_strand_id
1 'polypeptide(L)'
;AETVGDDAGAMNDALIRLAQGELFEQLLEADKGGKSLVDALPEITLSVARLTRASVLQKKWQTEFRDKLKAAAREVDKIARKGGLTDEAAGTIREKILGVAG
;
A
#
# COMPACT_ATOMS: atom_id res chain seq x y z
N ALA A 1 14.43 -10.69 9.62
CA ALA A 1 13.99 -10.32 8.26
C ALA A 1 12.74 -11.13 7.95
N GLU A 2 11.62 -10.76 8.56
CA GLU A 2 10.37 -11.54 8.54
C GLU A 2 9.27 -10.53 8.89
N THR A 3 8.38 -10.23 7.95
CA THR A 3 7.06 -9.54 8.12
C THR A 3 6.55 -9.01 6.77
N VAL A 4 7.46 -8.63 5.85
CA VAL A 4 7.08 -8.02 4.56
C VAL A 4 6.21 -8.94 3.68
N GLY A 5 6.33 -10.27 3.83
CA GLY A 5 5.49 -11.25 3.13
C GLY A 5 4.13 -11.53 3.80
N ASP A 6 4.01 -11.34 5.11
CA ASP A 6 2.83 -11.74 5.88
C ASP A 6 1.73 -10.65 5.82
N ASP A 7 2.14 -9.38 5.87
CA ASP A 7 1.25 -8.21 5.71
C ASP A 7 0.57 -8.15 4.32
N ALA A 8 1.18 -8.81 3.33
CA ALA A 8 0.58 -8.97 2.01
C ALA A 8 -0.62 -9.92 2.02
N GLY A 9 -0.47 -11.07 2.68
CA GLY A 9 -1.55 -12.04 2.88
C GLY A 9 -2.66 -11.47 3.75
N ALA A 10 -2.31 -10.89 4.92
CA ALA A 10 -3.28 -10.35 5.87
C ALA A 10 -4.17 -9.24 5.26
N MET A 11 -3.59 -8.35 4.44
CA MET A 11 -4.35 -7.29 3.78
C MET A 11 -5.20 -7.80 2.62
N ASN A 12 -4.72 -8.80 1.88
CA ASN A 12 -5.51 -9.47 0.84
C ASN A 12 -6.73 -10.17 1.46
N ASP A 13 -6.52 -10.86 2.59
CA ASP A 13 -7.59 -11.49 3.35
C ASP A 13 -8.60 -10.47 3.90
N ALA A 14 -8.14 -9.31 4.39
CA ALA A 14 -9.00 -8.22 4.81
C ALA A 14 -9.85 -7.65 3.65
N LEU A 15 -9.24 -7.49 2.47
CA LEU A 15 -9.95 -7.06 1.26
C LEU A 15 -10.99 -8.08 0.80
N ILE A 16 -10.66 -9.38 0.86
CA ILE A 16 -11.59 -10.46 0.57
C ILE A 16 -12.77 -10.43 1.55
N ARG A 17 -12.51 -10.24 2.85
CA ARG A 17 -13.57 -10.15 3.87
C ARG A 17 -14.46 -8.93 3.67
N LEU A 18 -13.89 -7.78 3.31
CA LEU A 18 -14.66 -6.58 2.99
C LEU A 18 -15.54 -6.79 1.75
N ALA A 19 -14.97 -7.38 0.70
CA ALA A 19 -15.72 -7.73 -0.51
C ALA A 19 -16.83 -8.75 -0.23
N GLN A 20 -16.59 -9.73 0.64
CA GLN A 20 -17.59 -10.69 1.11
C GLN A 20 -18.71 -10.00 1.90
N GLY A 21 -18.39 -8.97 2.69
CA GLY A 21 -19.38 -8.16 3.40
C GLY A 21 -20.30 -7.38 2.44
N GLU A 22 -19.71 -6.68 1.48
CA GLU A 22 -20.46 -5.94 0.45
C GLU A 22 -21.33 -6.88 -0.40
N LEU A 23 -20.81 -8.06 -0.76
CA LEU A 23 -21.55 -9.13 -1.42
C LEU A 23 -22.77 -9.58 -0.63
N PHE A 24 -22.61 -9.71 0.68
CA PHE A 24 -23.67 -10.14 1.57
C PHE A 24 -24.76 -9.07 1.71
N GLU A 25 -24.39 -7.78 1.77
CA GLU A 25 -25.34 -6.68 1.76
C GLU A 25 -26.12 -6.62 0.44
N GLN A 26 -25.43 -6.76 -0.70
CA GLN A 26 -26.06 -6.84 -2.02
C GLN A 26 -27.00 -8.05 -2.14
N LEU A 27 -26.64 -9.19 -1.55
CA LEU A 27 -27.51 -10.38 -1.40
C LEU A 27 -28.79 -10.06 -0.63
N LEU A 28 -28.65 -9.36 0.50
CA LEU A 28 -29.77 -8.99 1.36
C LEU A 28 -30.74 -8.01 0.67
N GLU A 29 -30.20 -7.12 -0.16
CA GLU A 29 -31.00 -6.19 -0.98
C GLU A 29 -31.66 -6.89 -2.18
N ALA A 30 -31.00 -7.89 -2.77
CA ALA A 30 -31.59 -8.74 -3.81
C ALA A 30 -32.80 -9.54 -3.31
N ASP A 31 -32.70 -10.11 -2.10
CA ASP A 31 -33.79 -10.88 -1.45
C ASP A 31 -35.06 -10.03 -1.20
N LYS A 32 -34.92 -8.70 -1.09
CA LYS A 32 -36.03 -7.74 -0.93
C LYS A 32 -36.77 -7.41 -2.24
N GLY A 33 -36.41 -8.02 -3.37
CA GLY A 33 -37.07 -7.83 -4.67
C GLY A 33 -36.25 -7.07 -5.73
N GLY A 34 -34.96 -6.86 -5.50
CA GLY A 34 -33.99 -6.36 -6.48
C GLY A 34 -33.27 -7.50 -7.22
N LYS A 35 -32.57 -7.17 -8.33
CA LYS A 35 -31.74 -8.07 -9.17
C LYS A 35 -31.18 -9.29 -8.43
N SER A 36 -31.24 -10.47 -9.05
CA SER A 36 -30.64 -11.69 -8.49
C SER A 36 -29.14 -11.48 -8.23
N LEU A 37 -28.60 -12.08 -7.17
CA LEU A 37 -27.15 -12.08 -6.91
C LEU A 37 -26.34 -12.50 -8.15
N VAL A 38 -26.89 -13.44 -8.93
CA VAL A 38 -26.28 -13.92 -10.18
C VAL A 38 -26.08 -12.77 -11.19
N ASP A 39 -26.99 -11.79 -11.19
CA ASP A 39 -26.93 -10.62 -12.07
C ASP A 39 -25.90 -9.58 -11.60
N ALA A 40 -25.59 -9.54 -10.30
CA ALA A 40 -24.62 -8.62 -9.70
C ALA A 40 -23.19 -9.18 -9.62
N LEU A 41 -23.04 -10.51 -9.70
CA LEU A 41 -21.76 -11.24 -9.64
C LEU A 41 -20.65 -10.67 -10.56
N PRO A 42 -20.94 -10.25 -11.82
CA PRO A 42 -19.92 -9.67 -12.69
C PRO A 42 -19.37 -8.34 -12.17
N GLU A 43 -20.23 -7.47 -11.64
CA GLU A 43 -19.86 -6.15 -11.12
C GLU A 43 -19.01 -6.28 -9.85
N ILE A 44 -19.36 -7.24 -9.00
CA ILE A 44 -18.59 -7.54 -7.80
C ILE A 44 -17.22 -8.12 -8.15
N THR A 45 -17.16 -9.11 -9.03
CA THR A 45 -15.88 -9.73 -9.43
C THR A 45 -14.93 -8.69 -10.02
N LEU A 46 -15.46 -7.76 -10.81
CA LEU A 46 -14.70 -6.65 -11.36
C LEU A 46 -14.22 -5.68 -10.26
N SER A 47 -15.06 -5.38 -9.28
CA SER A 47 -14.72 -4.50 -8.15
C SER A 47 -13.62 -5.09 -7.28
N VAL A 48 -13.70 -6.38 -6.97
CA VAL A 48 -12.64 -7.12 -6.26
C VAL A 48 -11.33 -7.09 -7.05
N ALA A 49 -11.37 -7.42 -8.34
CA ALA A 49 -10.17 -7.38 -9.19
C ALA A 49 -9.52 -6.00 -9.23
N ARG A 50 -10.32 -4.92 -9.27
CA ARG A 50 -9.84 -3.53 -9.22
C ARG A 50 -9.19 -3.21 -7.88
N LEU A 51 -9.83 -3.58 -6.77
CA LEU A 51 -9.30 -3.34 -5.42
C LEU A 51 -7.99 -4.10 -5.20
N THR A 52 -7.92 -5.37 -5.57
CA THR A 52 -6.68 -6.16 -5.49
C THR A 52 -5.56 -5.50 -6.31
N ARG A 53 -5.85 -5.06 -7.55
CA ARG A 53 -4.86 -4.38 -8.39
C ARG A 53 -4.39 -3.05 -7.79
N ALA A 54 -5.31 -2.24 -7.27
CA ALA A 54 -4.99 -0.97 -6.64
C ALA A 54 -4.11 -1.16 -5.40
N SER A 55 -4.41 -2.16 -4.58
CA SER A 55 -3.63 -2.53 -3.38
C SER A 55 -2.19 -2.96 -3.73
N VAL A 56 -2.02 -3.82 -4.74
CA VAL A 56 -0.70 -4.22 -5.22
C VAL A 56 0.09 -3.03 -5.74
N LEU A 57 -0.56 -2.14 -6.51
CA LEU A 57 0.08 -0.94 -7.04
C LEU A 57 0.50 0.03 -5.92
N GLN A 58 -0.35 0.23 -4.91
CA GLN A 58 -0.05 1.05 -3.74
C GLN A 58 1.19 0.51 -3.00
N LYS A 59 1.26 -0.81 -2.75
CA LYS A 59 2.43 -1.43 -2.09
C LYS A 59 3.69 -1.28 -2.91
N LYS A 60 3.61 -1.54 -4.22
CA LYS A 60 4.73 -1.33 -5.14
C LYS A 60 5.23 0.12 -5.06
N TRP A 61 4.32 1.08 -5.05
CA TRP A 61 4.66 2.49 -4.94
C TRP A 61 5.28 2.83 -3.57
N GLN A 62 4.77 2.30 -2.46
CA GLN A 62 5.35 2.48 -1.13
C GLN A 62 6.79 1.96 -1.07
N THR A 63 7.06 0.79 -1.64
CA THR A 63 8.42 0.23 -1.71
C THR A 63 9.33 1.08 -2.59
N GLU A 64 8.89 1.41 -3.81
CA GLU A 64 9.65 2.27 -4.73
C GLU A 64 9.94 3.65 -4.13
N PHE A 65 8.96 4.22 -3.43
CA PHE A 65 9.10 5.51 -2.75
C PHE A 65 10.13 5.44 -1.62
N ARG A 66 10.08 4.40 -0.78
CA ARG A 66 11.08 4.16 0.27
C ARG A 66 12.49 4.00 -0.32
N ASP A 67 12.64 3.30 -1.43
CA ASP A 67 13.94 3.12 -2.07
C ASP A 67 14.45 4.41 -2.73
N LYS A 68 13.58 5.18 -3.36
CA LYS A 68 13.90 6.53 -3.87
C LYS A 68 14.34 7.47 -2.75
N LEU A 69 13.66 7.44 -1.59
CA LEU A 69 14.05 8.23 -0.42
C LEU A 69 15.42 7.79 0.14
N LYS A 70 15.69 6.49 0.23
CA LYS A 70 17.02 6.00 0.62
C LYS A 70 18.11 6.46 -0.34
N ALA A 71 17.85 6.42 -1.65
CA ALA A 71 18.80 6.89 -2.65
C ALA A 71 19.06 8.40 -2.51
N ALA A 72 18.00 9.21 -2.38
CA ALA A 72 18.11 10.65 -2.15
C ALA A 72 18.88 10.97 -0.86
N ALA A 73 18.57 10.29 0.24
CA ALA A 73 19.25 10.46 1.53
C ALA A 73 20.75 10.11 1.46
N ARG A 74 21.13 9.13 0.63
CA ARG A 74 22.55 8.80 0.38
C ARG A 74 23.26 9.89 -0.41
N GLU A 75 22.63 10.42 -1.46
CA GLU A 75 23.24 11.48 -2.27
C GLU A 75 23.38 12.79 -1.47
N VAL A 76 22.36 13.16 -0.69
CA VAL A 76 22.44 14.35 0.18
C VAL A 76 23.54 14.23 1.22
N ASP A 77 23.73 13.07 1.83
CA ASP A 77 24.83 12.85 2.79
C ASP A 77 26.22 12.97 2.13
N LYS A 78 26.40 12.44 0.92
CA LYS A 78 27.65 12.62 0.18
C LYS A 78 27.93 14.10 -0.08
N ILE A 79 26.90 14.86 -0.46
CA ILE A 79 27.01 16.30 -0.70
C ILE A 79 27.33 17.05 0.60
N ALA A 80 26.65 16.73 1.70
CA ALA A 80 26.87 17.33 3.01
C ALA A 80 28.31 17.14 3.48
N ARG A 81 28.83 15.91 3.42
CA ARG A 81 30.21 15.58 3.79
C ARG A 81 31.23 16.29 2.90
N LYS A 82 31.00 16.33 1.58
CA LYS A 82 31.84 17.10 0.64
C LYS A 82 31.82 18.60 0.93
N GLY A 83 30.70 19.13 1.43
CA GLY A 83 30.53 20.52 1.84
C GLY A 83 31.16 20.86 3.19
N GLY A 84 31.82 19.91 3.85
CA GLY A 84 32.50 20.12 5.13
C GLY A 84 31.59 20.02 6.35
N LEU A 85 30.37 19.48 6.22
CA LEU A 85 29.55 19.17 7.38
C LEU A 85 30.17 18.03 8.19
N THR A 86 30.03 18.10 9.51
CA THR A 86 30.39 17.01 10.41
C THR A 86 29.51 15.78 10.16
N ASP A 87 30.04 14.62 10.52
CA ASP A 87 29.35 13.33 10.39
C ASP A 87 27.99 13.31 11.11
N GLU A 88 27.90 13.97 12.25
CA GLU A 88 26.67 14.11 13.03
C GLU A 88 25.62 14.99 12.33
N ALA A 89 26.05 16.11 11.74
CA ALA A 89 25.16 16.99 11.00
C ALA A 89 24.62 16.30 9.72
N ALA A 90 25.50 15.61 8.99
CA ALA A 90 25.12 14.84 7.81
C ALA A 90 24.18 13.66 8.17
N GLY A 91 24.44 12.99 9.30
CA GLY A 91 23.56 11.94 9.85
C GLY A 91 22.17 12.45 10.19
N THR A 92 22.08 13.59 10.88
CA THR A 92 20.79 14.22 11.23
C THR A 92 19.96 14.55 9.99
N ILE A 93 20.59 15.11 8.94
CA ILE A 93 19.90 15.43 7.67
C ILE A 93 19.36 14.15 7.01
N ARG A 94 20.16 13.08 7.00
CA ARG A 94 19.75 11.79 6.44
C ARG A 94 18.52 11.23 7.18
N GLU A 95 18.52 11.27 8.50
CA GLU A 95 17.40 10.80 9.33
C GLU A 95 16.12 11.61 9.08
N LYS A 96 16.23 12.94 8.95
CA LYS A 96 15.08 13.80 8.61
C LYS A 96 14.48 13.45 7.26
N ILE A 97 15.30 13.17 6.24
CA ILE A 97 14.83 12.76 4.91
C ILE A 97 14.14 11.40 4.96
N LEU A 98 14.72 10.43 5.69
CA LEU A 98 14.13 9.11 5.84
C LEU A 98 12.85 9.12 6.69
N GLY A 99 12.71 10.08 7.60
CA GLY A 99 11.51 10.30 8.41
C GLY A 99 10.27 10.71 7.60
N VAL A 100 10.42 11.14 6.34
CA VAL A 100 9.29 11.45 5.44
C VAL A 100 8.58 10.18 4.95
N ALA A 101 9.22 9.01 5.07
CA ALA A 101 8.66 7.72 4.66
C ALA A 101 7.91 6.96 5.78
N GLY A 102 7.79 7.59 6.96
CA GLY A 102 7.17 7.04 8.17
C GLY A 102 5.67 6.97 8.10
#